data_AF-A0A7V1V6V9-F1
#
_entry.id   AF-A0A7V1V6V9-F1
#
_cell.length_a   1.000
_cell.length_b   1.000
_cell.length_c   1.000
_cell.angle_alpha   90.00
_cell.angle_beta   90.00
_cell.angle_gamma   90.00
#
_symmetry.space_group_name_H-M   'P 1'
#
loop_
_entity.id
_entity.type
_entity.pdbx_description
1 polymer ?
#
loop_
_entity_poly.entity_id
_entity_poly.type
_entity_poly.pdbx_seq_one_letter_code
_entity_poly.pdbx_strand_id
1 'polypeptide(L)'
;MAKWEKRLPTVAASLREAGEELLTVYHLPPSRWKSARTTNAIERLNGEFRRCVKIQGVLPTAETAEGLLDGLLLTDHIRMRHIDGWQHLGAIPTARATTAAA
;
A
#
# COMPACT_ATOMS: atom_id res chain seq x y z
N MET A 1 -8.67 -16.79 -16.38
CA MET A 1 -9.65 -15.96 -15.63
C MET A 1 -11.06 -16.58 -15.56
N ALA A 2 -11.51 -17.38 -16.55
CA ALA A 2 -12.87 -17.96 -16.62
C ALA A 2 -13.44 -18.58 -15.32
N LYS A 3 -12.63 -19.26 -14.50
CA LYS A 3 -13.07 -19.80 -13.20
C LYS A 3 -13.49 -18.69 -12.21
N TRP A 4 -12.73 -17.59 -12.15
CA TRP A 4 -12.95 -16.50 -11.21
C TRP A 4 -13.97 -15.49 -11.70
N GLU A 5 -14.10 -15.32 -13.01
CA GLU A 5 -15.18 -14.52 -13.63
C GLU A 5 -16.56 -14.99 -13.21
N LYS A 6 -16.78 -16.30 -13.14
CA LYS A 6 -18.06 -16.88 -12.71
C LYS A 6 -18.33 -16.72 -11.20
N ARG A 7 -17.28 -16.69 -10.37
CA ARG A 7 -17.43 -16.68 -8.90
C ARG A 7 -17.40 -15.28 -8.30
N LEU A 8 -16.57 -14.40 -8.84
CA LEU A 8 -16.27 -13.06 -8.33
C LEU A 8 -16.13 -12.08 -9.52
N PRO A 9 -17.24 -11.79 -10.24
CA PRO A 9 -17.19 -11.00 -11.48
C PRO A 9 -16.59 -9.61 -11.26
N THR A 10 -16.92 -8.94 -10.16
CA THR A 10 -16.40 -7.60 -9.82
C THR A 10 -14.90 -7.60 -9.58
N VAL A 11 -14.38 -8.58 -8.83
CA VAL A 11 -12.93 -8.70 -8.59
C VAL A 11 -12.22 -8.99 -9.90
N ALA A 12 -12.79 -9.88 -10.72
CA ALA A 12 -12.21 -10.22 -12.01
C ALA A 12 -12.21 -9.02 -12.98
N ALA A 13 -13.23 -8.17 -12.93
CA ALA A 13 -13.28 -6.92 -13.70
C ALA A 13 -12.21 -5.91 -13.23
N SER A 14 -12.10 -5.67 -11.91
CA SER A 14 -11.09 -4.78 -11.34
C SER A 14 -9.66 -5.24 -11.63
N LEU A 15 -9.38 -6.54 -11.58
CA LEU A 15 -8.06 -7.08 -11.96
C LEU A 15 -7.75 -6.89 -13.45
N ARG A 16 -8.76 -6.95 -14.33
CA ARG A 16 -8.57 -6.68 -15.76
C ARG A 16 -8.35 -5.19 -16.02
N GLU A 17 -9.09 -4.33 -15.33
CA GLU A 17 -8.96 -2.88 -15.40
C GLU A 17 -7.54 -2.43 -15.01
N ALA A 18 -7.02 -2.93 -13.88
CA ALA A 18 -5.68 -2.59 -13.42
C ALA A 18 -4.56 -3.16 -14.32
N GLY A 19 -4.81 -4.29 -15.00
CA GLY A 19 -3.97 -4.80 -16.08
C GLY A 19 -2.47 -4.87 -15.77
N GLU A 20 -1.67 -4.19 -16.59
CA GLU A 20 -0.20 -4.13 -16.48
C GLU A 20 0.30 -3.34 -15.27
N GLU A 21 -0.50 -2.43 -14.71
CA GLU A 21 -0.08 -1.65 -13.53
C GLU A 21 0.17 -2.56 -12.32
N LEU A 22 -0.57 -3.68 -12.21
CA LEU A 22 -0.33 -4.71 -11.19
C LEU A 22 1.06 -5.36 -11.30
N LEU A 23 1.67 -5.31 -12.48
CA LEU A 23 2.98 -5.90 -12.76
C LEU A 23 4.13 -4.91 -12.55
N THR A 24 3.87 -3.66 -12.16
CA THR A 24 4.89 -2.64 -11.89
C THR A 24 5.96 -3.10 -10.89
N VAL A 25 5.59 -3.98 -9.95
CA VAL A 25 6.53 -4.55 -8.97
C VAL A 25 7.71 -5.29 -9.64
N TYR A 26 7.50 -5.86 -10.83
CA TYR A 26 8.56 -6.57 -11.57
C TYR A 26 9.60 -5.64 -12.19
N HIS A 27 9.32 -4.33 -12.29
CA HIS A 27 10.31 -3.33 -12.69
C HIS A 27 11.33 -3.03 -11.57
N LEU A 28 11.05 -3.44 -10.33
CA LEU A 28 11.98 -3.31 -9.21
C LEU A 28 13.03 -4.44 -9.26
N PRO A 29 14.24 -4.23 -8.71
CA PRO A 29 15.19 -5.31 -8.48
C PRO A 29 14.56 -6.48 -7.71
N PRO A 30 14.88 -7.75 -8.04
CA PRO A 30 14.29 -8.92 -7.39
C PRO A 30 14.43 -8.95 -5.87
N SER A 31 15.51 -8.36 -5.34
CA SER A 31 15.75 -8.21 -3.89
C SER A 31 14.64 -7.42 -3.17
N ARG A 32 13.85 -6.62 -3.89
CA ARG A 32 12.76 -5.79 -3.36
C ARG A 32 11.38 -6.39 -3.49
N TRP A 33 11.19 -7.40 -4.33
CA TRP A 33 9.87 -7.94 -4.62
C TRP A 33 9.17 -8.41 -3.34
N LYS A 34 9.92 -8.98 -2.40
CA LYS A 34 9.38 -9.41 -1.10
C LYS A 34 8.80 -8.23 -0.32
N SER A 35 9.53 -7.12 -0.21
CA SER A 35 9.05 -5.93 0.49
C SER A 35 7.94 -5.21 -0.25
N ALA A 36 7.95 -5.21 -1.59
CA ALA A 36 6.91 -4.57 -2.39
C ALA A 36 5.58 -5.33 -2.42
N ARG A 37 5.61 -6.67 -2.36
CA ARG A 37 4.40 -7.52 -2.41
C ARG A 37 3.76 -7.79 -1.05
N THR A 38 4.45 -7.51 0.06
CA THR A 38 3.88 -7.72 1.40
C THR A 38 3.03 -6.53 1.81
N THR A 39 1.84 -6.81 2.34
CA THR A 39 0.94 -5.80 2.91
C THR A 39 1.13 -5.65 4.42
N ASN A 40 2.06 -6.38 5.04
CA ASN A 40 2.20 -6.45 6.50
C ASN A 40 2.38 -5.07 7.16
N ALA A 41 3.19 -4.20 6.56
CA ALA A 41 3.46 -2.87 7.11
C ALA A 41 2.19 -1.98 7.09
N ILE A 42 1.49 -1.94 5.95
CA ILE A 42 0.27 -1.15 5.80
C ILE A 42 -0.89 -1.75 6.60
N GLU A 43 -0.99 -3.07 6.71
CA GLU A 43 -2.01 -3.75 7.52
C GLU A 43 -1.80 -3.49 9.01
N ARG A 44 -0.54 -3.54 9.48
CA ARG A 44 -0.20 -3.21 10.87
C ARG A 44 -0.52 -1.74 11.17
N LEU A 45 -0.12 -0.81 10.29
CA LEU A 45 -0.44 0.61 10.43
C LEU A 45 -1.94 0.87 10.49
N ASN A 46 -2.69 0.34 9.53
CA ASN A 46 -4.14 0.49 9.48
C ASN A 46 -4.83 -0.17 10.68
N GLY A 47 -4.30 -1.30 11.17
CA GLY A 47 -4.82 -1.99 12.35
C GLY A 47 -4.67 -1.17 13.62
N GLU A 48 -3.50 -0.59 13.85
CA GLU A 48 -3.23 0.29 14.99
C GLU A 48 -4.05 1.58 14.90
N PHE A 49 -4.07 2.21 13.72
CA PHE A 49 -4.88 3.41 13.48
C PHE A 49 -6.36 3.16 13.79
N ARG A 50 -6.94 2.07 13.28
CA ARG A 50 -8.34 1.68 13.59
C ARG A 50 -8.55 1.39 15.06
N ARG A 51 -7.57 0.81 15.76
CA ARG A 51 -7.67 0.56 17.21
C ARG A 51 -7.72 1.88 17.99
N CYS A 52 -6.85 2.83 17.66
CA CYS A 52 -6.83 4.15 18.28
C CYS A 52 -8.13 4.92 18.01
N VAL A 53 -8.57 4.96 16.75
CA VAL A 53 -9.83 5.60 16.37
C VAL A 53 -11.02 4.97 17.08
N LYS A 54 -11.06 3.63 17.20
CA LYS A 54 -12.14 2.93 17.92
C LYS A 54 -12.25 3.37 19.39
N ILE A 55 -11.12 3.63 20.04
CA ILE A 55 -11.09 4.07 21.45
C ILE A 55 -11.45 5.56 21.57
N GLN A 56 -10.94 6.41 20.68
CA GLN A 56 -11.25 7.85 20.71
C GLN A 56 -12.67 8.17 20.21
N GLY A 57 -13.30 7.26 19.45
CA GLY A 57 -14.64 7.43 18.92
C GLY A 57 -14.63 8.30 17.65
N VAL A 58 -14.87 9.60 17.81
CA VAL A 58 -14.99 10.55 16.69
C VAL A 58 -13.80 11.50 16.70
N LEU A 59 -13.14 11.61 15.56
CA LEU A 59 -12.12 12.63 15.34
C LEU A 59 -12.80 13.93 14.86
N PRO A 60 -12.47 15.10 15.43
CA PRO A 60 -13.17 16.35 15.11
C PRO A 60 -12.97 16.81 13.66
N THR A 61 -11.78 16.58 13.09
CA THR A 61 -11.42 17.01 11.74
C THR A 61 -10.49 16.00 11.05
N ALA A 62 -10.28 16.18 9.75
CA ALA A 62 -9.35 15.38 8.96
C ALA A 62 -7.89 15.58 9.42
N GLU A 63 -7.50 16.81 9.77
CA GLU A 63 -6.16 17.14 10.27
C GLU A 63 -5.86 16.43 11.60
N THR A 64 -6.88 16.24 12.44
CA THR A 64 -6.73 15.47 13.68
C THR A 64 -6.48 13.98 13.38
N ALA A 65 -7.11 13.45 12.34
CA ALA A 65 -6.90 12.07 11.88
C ALA A 65 -5.49 11.87 11.30
N GLU A 66 -5.03 12.83 10.50
CA GLU A 66 -3.67 12.87 9.97
C GLU A 66 -2.65 12.95 11.12
N GLY A 67 -2.84 13.86 12.07
CA GLY A 67 -1.96 13.98 13.24
C GLY A 67 -1.90 12.71 14.10
N LEU A 68 -3.01 11.97 14.22
CA LEU A 68 -3.01 10.66 14.87
C LEU A 68 -2.20 9.63 14.08
N LEU A 69 -2.36 9.59 12.75
CA LEU A 69 -1.60 8.69 11.88
C LEU A 69 -0.09 9.00 11.95
N ASP A 70 0.28 10.28 11.86
CA ASP A 70 1.67 10.74 12.00
C ASP A 70 2.24 10.40 13.38
N GLY A 71 1.45 10.63 14.43
CA GLY A 71 1.81 10.24 15.79
C GLY A 71 2.12 8.75 15.89
N LEU A 72 1.34 7.87 15.25
CA LEU A 72 1.60 6.43 15.23
C LEU A 72 2.86 6.04 14.45
N LEU A 73 3.26 6.84 13.46
CA LEU A 73 4.48 6.62 12.67
C LEU A 73 5.74 7.13 13.40
N LEU A 74 5.63 8.27 14.08
CA LEU A 74 6.72 8.90 14.82
C LEU A 74 6.97 8.23 16.17
N THR A 75 5.94 7.64 16.76
CA THR A 75 6.07 6.87 18.00
C THR A 75 6.37 5.41 17.71
N ASP A 76 7.13 4.77 18.60
CA ASP A 76 7.58 3.37 18.44
C ASP A 76 6.44 2.33 18.61
N HIS A 77 5.18 2.78 18.56
CA HIS A 77 3.99 1.94 18.52
C HIS A 77 3.94 1.08 17.24
N ILE A 78 4.50 1.56 16.13
CA ILE A 78 4.61 0.80 14.89
C ILE A 78 6.07 0.63 14.52
N ARG A 79 6.66 -0.50 14.94
CA ARG A 79 7.97 -0.92 14.41
C ARG A 79 7.85 -1.31 12.94
N MET A 80 8.33 -0.43 12.07
CA MET A 80 8.44 -0.70 10.64
C MET A 80 9.53 -1.74 10.39
N ARG A 81 9.25 -2.71 9.52
CA ARG A 81 10.25 -3.68 9.10
C ARG A 81 11.24 -2.99 8.16
N HIS A 82 12.51 -3.35 8.31
CA HIS A 82 13.54 -3.01 7.33
C HIS A 82 13.16 -3.45 5.90
N ILE A 83 13.34 -2.54 4.94
CA ILE A 83 13.04 -2.77 3.53
C ILE A 83 14.20 -3.59 2.92
N ASP A 84 13.86 -4.74 2.34
CA ASP A 84 14.83 -5.59 1.67
C ASP A 84 15.37 -4.85 0.44
N GLY A 85 16.69 -4.78 0.28
CA GLY A 85 17.32 -4.05 -0.82
C GLY A 85 17.20 -2.53 -0.75
N TRP A 86 17.04 -1.92 0.44
CA TRP A 86 16.92 -0.46 0.64
C TRP A 86 18.04 0.37 -0.02
N GLN A 87 19.25 -0.18 -0.15
CA GLN A 87 20.43 0.50 -0.73
C GLN A 87 20.18 1.03 -2.14
N HIS A 88 19.26 0.43 -2.90
CA HIS A 88 18.92 0.85 -4.26
C HIS A 88 17.76 1.88 -4.32
N LEU A 89 17.40 2.56 -3.21
CA LEU A 89 16.15 3.35 -3.11
C LEU A 89 16.22 4.58 -4.00
N GLY A 90 17.39 5.20 -4.10
CA GLY A 90 17.65 6.33 -4.99
C GLY A 90 17.82 5.96 -6.47
N ALA A 91 17.86 4.67 -6.82
CA ALA A 91 18.05 4.20 -8.19
C ALA A 91 16.73 3.87 -8.92
N ILE A 92 15.58 4.17 -8.31
CA ILE A 92 14.28 3.98 -8.97
C ILE A 92 14.23 4.94 -10.16
N PRO A 93 14.13 4.45 -11.41
CA PRO A 93 13.86 5.32 -12.53
C PRO A 93 12.52 5.99 -12.23
N THR A 94 12.50 7.32 -12.20
CA THR A 94 11.28 8.10 -12.06
C THR A 94 10.44 7.88 -13.31
N ALA A 95 9.77 6.72 -13.41
CA ALA A 95 8.80 6.45 -14.45
C ALA A 95 7.56 7.26 -14.10
N ARG A 96 7.57 8.53 -14.50
CA ARG A 96 6.39 9.38 -14.47
C ARG A 96 6.02 9.73 -15.91
N ALA A 97 5.06 9.00 -16.44
CA ALA A 97 3.96 9.49 -17.27
C ALA A 97 3.18 8.27 -17.79
N THR A 98 2.21 7.77 -17.02
CA THR A 98 1.07 7.11 -17.64
C THR A 98 0.32 8.23 -18.37
N THR A 99 0.49 8.29 -19.68
CA THR A 99 -0.35 9.12 -20.54
C THR A 99 -1.78 8.66 -20.32
N ALA A 100 -2.60 9.52 -19.72
CA ALA A 100 -4.05 9.34 -19.76
C ALA A 100 -4.45 9.33 -21.25
N ALA A 101 -4.86 8.16 -21.74
CA ALA A 101 -5.38 7.99 -23.08
C ALA A 101 -6.88 8.32 -23.07
N ALA A 102 -7.21 9.33 -23.89
CA ALA A 102 -8.48 9.76 -24.50
C ALA A 102 -9.78 9.07 -24.07
#